data_AF-A0A928HDY1-F1
#
_entry.id   AF-A0A928HDY1-F1
#
_cell.length_a   1.000
_cell.length_b   1.000
_cell.length_c   1.000
_cell.angle_alpha   90.00
_cell.angle_beta   90.00
_cell.angle_gamma   90.00
#
_symmetry.space_group_name_H-M   'P 1'
#
loop_
_entity.id
_entity.type
_entity.pdbx_description
1 polymer ?
#
loop_
_entity_poly.entity_id
_entity_poly.type
_entity_poly.pdbx_seq_one_letter_code
_entity_poly.pdbx_strand_id
1 'polypeptide(L)'
;MKNYCFALLGLSIPAVYAAPATELPAAVQQAFNSYTALPAQLVPLMQKAQDATSATAVAGELKAALPAIYATREQLHNMPQLTPTQAQLVRARYGQRMREEWARMYEQISRLKAARCYQSADFAEVFHLLCMMIER
;
A
#
# COMPACT_ATOMS: atom_id res chain seq x y z
N MET A 1 -10.37 -64.65 39.28
CA MET A 1 -8.96 -64.19 39.26
C MET A 1 -8.95 -62.70 38.88
N LYS A 2 -8.42 -61.85 39.77
CA LYS A 2 -7.83 -60.49 39.64
C LYS A 2 -8.58 -59.46 38.76
N ASN A 3 -9.20 -58.42 39.35
CA ASN A 3 -8.64 -57.08 39.66
C ASN A 3 -8.01 -56.39 38.42
N TYR A 4 -8.30 -55.15 38.03
CA TYR A 4 -8.24 -53.92 38.83
C TYR A 4 -9.06 -52.78 38.18
N CYS A 5 -9.79 -52.02 39.00
CA CYS A 5 -10.06 -50.60 38.75
C CYS A 5 -8.74 -49.83 38.82
N PHE A 6 -8.46 -48.97 37.83
CA PHE A 6 -7.49 -47.90 37.99
C PHE A 6 -8.02 -46.62 37.32
N ALA A 7 -8.35 -45.65 38.17
CA ALA A 7 -8.55 -44.27 37.79
C ALA A 7 -7.19 -43.60 37.55
N LEU A 8 -7.06 -42.91 36.42
CA LEU A 8 -6.06 -41.86 36.14
C LEU A 8 -6.85 -40.81 35.33
N LEU A 9 -7.42 -39.75 35.92
CA LEU A 9 -6.73 -38.52 36.33
C LEU A 9 -5.55 -38.18 35.42
N GLY A 10 -5.74 -37.20 34.55
CA GLY A 10 -4.62 -36.48 33.94
C GLY A 10 -4.90 -35.91 32.56
N LEU A 11 -4.95 -34.58 32.51
CA LEU A 11 -4.79 -33.73 31.33
C LEU A 11 -6.05 -33.45 30.50
N SER A 12 -6.98 -32.74 31.14
CA SER A 12 -7.66 -31.64 30.46
C SER A 12 -6.58 -30.65 30.01
N ILE A 13 -6.06 -30.82 28.79
CA ILE A 13 -5.32 -29.74 28.13
C ILE A 13 -6.36 -28.66 27.90
N PRO A 14 -6.26 -27.45 28.49
CA PRO A 14 -6.98 -26.34 27.90
C PRO A 14 -6.32 -26.16 26.54
N ALA A 15 -6.97 -26.67 25.50
CA ALA A 15 -6.71 -26.19 24.15
C ALA A 15 -7.16 -24.73 24.16
N VAL A 16 -6.27 -23.85 24.64
CA VAL A 16 -6.31 -22.44 24.33
C VAL A 16 -5.96 -22.39 22.85
N TYR A 17 -6.95 -22.69 22.01
CA TYR A 17 -7.01 -22.16 20.66
C TYR A 17 -7.12 -20.65 20.88
N ALA A 18 -5.97 -19.98 21.00
CA ALA A 18 -5.89 -18.59 20.67
C ALA A 18 -6.35 -18.51 19.22
N ALA A 19 -7.58 -18.05 19.00
CA ALA A 19 -8.07 -17.75 17.67
C ALA A 19 -6.97 -16.95 16.96
N PRO A 20 -6.56 -17.31 15.74
CA PRO A 20 -5.56 -16.51 15.03
C PRO A 20 -6.09 -15.09 15.02
N ALA A 21 -5.30 -14.13 15.50
CA ALA A 21 -5.71 -12.73 15.53
C ALA A 21 -6.24 -12.36 14.15
N THR A 22 -7.56 -12.34 14.00
CA THR A 22 -8.27 -12.20 12.73
C THR A 22 -8.20 -10.77 12.21
N GLU A 23 -7.64 -9.88 13.03
CA GLU A 23 -7.56 -8.45 12.79
C GLU A 23 -6.11 -8.01 12.69
N LEU A 24 -5.86 -7.19 11.66
CA LEU A 24 -4.60 -6.48 11.51
C LEU A 24 -4.52 -5.38 12.57
N PRO A 25 -3.33 -5.07 13.12
CA PRO A 25 -3.16 -3.89 13.96
C PRO A 25 -3.65 -2.63 13.24
N ALA A 26 -4.27 -1.70 13.97
CA ALA A 26 -4.83 -0.47 13.39
C ALA A 26 -3.80 0.32 12.57
N ALA A 27 -2.56 0.41 13.06
CA ALA A 27 -1.46 1.06 12.35
C ALA A 27 -1.14 0.40 11.00
N VAL A 28 -1.21 -0.94 10.92
CA VAL A 28 -1.01 -1.69 9.67
C VAL A 28 -2.18 -1.42 8.73
N GLN A 29 -3.42 -1.50 9.22
CA GLN A 29 -4.59 -1.19 8.40
C GLN A 29 -4.52 0.23 7.82
N GLN A 30 -4.16 1.21 8.65
CA GLN A 30 -4.00 2.60 8.23
C GLN A 30 -2.92 2.74 7.16
N ALA A 31 -1.75 2.13 7.34
CA ALA A 31 -0.64 2.22 6.39
C ALA A 31 -1.04 1.64 5.01
N PHE A 32 -1.63 0.44 4.99
CA PHE A 32 -2.07 -0.20 3.75
C PHE A 32 -3.26 0.51 3.12
N ASN A 33 -4.21 1.05 3.91
CA ASN A 33 -5.31 1.88 3.40
C ASN A 33 -4.78 3.14 2.69
N SER A 34 -3.89 3.89 3.34
CA SER A 34 -3.31 5.11 2.80
C SER A 34 -2.54 4.83 1.51
N TYR A 35 -1.69 3.80 1.51
CA TYR A 35 -0.90 3.43 0.33
C TYR A 35 -1.77 2.97 -0.84
N THR A 36 -2.82 2.18 -0.57
CA THR A 36 -3.75 1.74 -1.62
C THR A 36 -4.56 2.91 -2.19
N ALA A 37 -4.78 3.97 -1.41
CA ALA A 37 -5.54 5.14 -1.82
C ALA A 37 -4.70 6.19 -2.58
N LEU A 38 -3.36 6.06 -2.61
CA LEU A 38 -2.48 7.03 -3.29
C LEU A 38 -2.79 7.15 -4.80
N PRO A 39 -2.92 6.06 -5.58
CA PRO A 39 -3.21 6.19 -7.01
C PRO A 39 -4.52 6.93 -7.29
N ALA A 40 -5.57 6.69 -6.50
CA ALA A 40 -6.86 7.36 -6.67
C ALA A 40 -6.78 8.89 -6.48
N GLN A 41 -5.78 9.38 -5.74
CA GLN A 41 -5.51 10.81 -5.57
C GLN A 41 -4.64 11.38 -6.70
N LEU A 42 -3.66 10.60 -7.18
CA LEU A 42 -2.63 11.08 -8.10
C LEU A 42 -3.00 10.92 -9.57
N VAL A 43 -3.69 9.84 -9.93
CA VAL A 43 -4.11 9.59 -11.31
C VAL A 43 -4.97 10.74 -11.87
N PRO A 44 -5.98 11.28 -11.15
CA PRO A 44 -6.75 12.43 -11.65
C PRO A 44 -5.89 13.67 -11.90
N LEU A 45 -4.89 13.94 -11.04
CA LEU A 45 -3.95 15.05 -11.24
C LEU A 45 -3.13 14.82 -12.50
N MET A 46 -2.58 13.62 -12.66
CA MET A 46 -1.80 13.25 -13.84
C MET A 46 -2.64 13.23 -15.13
N GLN A 47 -3.95 13.02 -15.06
CA GLN A 47 -4.86 13.08 -16.22
C GLN A 47 -5.08 14.49 -16.74
N LYS A 48 -5.03 15.50 -15.86
CA LYS A 48 -5.10 16.91 -16.25
C LYS A 48 -3.90 17.35 -17.11
N ALA A 49 -2.74 16.72 -16.96
CA ALA A 49 -1.57 16.98 -17.78
C ALA A 49 -1.72 16.32 -19.17
N GLN A 50 -2.33 17.03 -20.12
CA GLN A 50 -2.62 16.54 -21.47
C GLN A 50 -1.56 16.99 -22.50
N ASP A 51 -0.91 18.11 -22.24
CA ASP A 51 0.12 18.75 -23.06
C ASP A 51 1.13 19.51 -22.16
N ALA A 52 2.11 20.19 -22.75
CA ALA A 52 3.14 20.90 -21.99
C ALA A 52 2.58 22.06 -21.14
N THR A 53 1.54 22.75 -21.63
CA THR A 53 0.94 23.91 -20.94
C THR A 53 0.15 23.47 -19.71
N SER A 54 -0.71 22.47 -19.89
CA SER A 54 -1.50 21.86 -18.82
C SER A 54 -0.62 21.10 -17.81
N ALA A 55 0.48 20.49 -18.25
CA ALA A 55 1.46 19.87 -17.38
C ALA A 55 2.08 20.89 -16.40
N THR A 56 2.47 22.07 -16.87
CA THR A 56 3.00 23.13 -16.00
C THR A 56 1.99 23.56 -14.94
N ALA A 57 0.70 23.70 -15.30
CA ALA A 57 -0.34 24.02 -14.32
C ALA A 57 -0.51 22.94 -13.25
N VAL A 58 -0.42 21.66 -13.64
CA VAL A 58 -0.53 20.50 -12.75
C VAL A 58 0.70 20.32 -11.86
N ALA A 59 1.88 20.81 -12.27
CA ALA A 59 3.12 20.67 -11.51
C ALA A 59 2.99 21.20 -10.07
N GLY A 60 2.28 22.32 -9.88
CA GLY A 60 1.99 22.87 -8.55
C GLY A 60 1.14 21.94 -7.67
N GLU A 61 0.07 21.35 -8.24
CA GLU A 61 -0.79 20.40 -7.55
C GLU A 61 -0.03 19.12 -7.16
N LEU A 62 0.78 18.58 -8.08
CA LEU A 62 1.59 17.40 -7.80
C LEU A 62 2.67 17.70 -6.74
N LYS A 63 3.31 18.87 -6.80
CA LYS A 63 4.31 19.30 -5.82
C LYS A 63 3.71 19.40 -4.41
N ALA A 64 2.48 19.92 -4.30
CA ALA A 64 1.75 19.99 -3.04
C ALA A 64 1.39 18.60 -2.48
N ALA A 65 1.22 17.59 -3.35
CA ALA A 65 0.94 16.22 -2.94
C ALA A 65 2.19 15.44 -2.48
N LEU A 66 3.40 15.83 -2.91
CA LEU A 66 4.65 15.11 -2.59
C LEU A 66 4.87 14.85 -1.09
N PRO A 67 4.63 15.79 -0.15
CA PRO A 67 4.82 15.53 1.28
C PRO A 67 3.90 14.41 1.81
N ALA A 68 2.65 14.34 1.33
CA ALA A 68 1.71 13.30 1.75
C ALA A 68 2.09 11.93 1.19
N ILE A 69 2.57 11.88 -0.05
CA ILE A 69 3.12 10.65 -0.66
C ILE A 69 4.34 10.19 0.14
N TYR A 70 5.25 11.11 0.47
CA TYR A 70 6.44 10.81 1.26
C TYR A 70 6.07 10.23 2.61
N ALA A 71 5.16 10.89 3.34
CA ALA A 71 4.70 10.42 4.64
C ALA A 71 4.08 9.02 4.58
N THR A 72 3.25 8.75 3.56
CA THR A 72 2.62 7.42 3.39
C THR A 72 3.67 6.34 3.11
N ARG A 73 4.66 6.65 2.26
CA ARG A 73 5.76 5.73 1.96
C ARG A 73 6.64 5.49 3.18
N GLU A 74 6.97 6.54 3.91
CA GLU A 74 7.79 6.48 5.11
C GLU A 74 7.10 5.68 6.22
N GLN A 75 5.78 5.80 6.34
CA GLN A 75 4.97 4.97 7.24
C GLN A 75 5.09 3.48 6.91
N LEU A 76 5.07 3.10 5.63
CA LEU A 76 5.26 1.72 5.21
C LEU A 76 6.70 1.24 5.40
N HIS A 77 7.69 2.11 5.10
CA HIS A 77 9.10 1.78 5.24
C HIS A 77 9.49 1.50 6.68
N ASN A 78 8.99 2.31 7.61
CA ASN A 78 9.26 2.18 9.05
C ASN A 78 8.32 1.19 9.75
N MET A 79 7.47 0.49 9.00
CA MET A 79 6.54 -0.48 9.57
C MET A 79 7.31 -1.71 10.07
N PRO A 80 7.02 -2.21 11.29
CA PRO A 80 7.63 -3.44 11.77
C PRO A 80 7.30 -4.60 10.84
N GLN A 81 8.20 -5.59 10.78
CA GLN A 81 7.97 -6.78 9.98
C GLN A 81 6.66 -7.47 10.40
N LEU A 82 5.82 -7.75 9.40
CA LEU A 82 4.57 -8.45 9.61
C LEU A 82 4.84 -9.92 9.91
N THR A 83 4.07 -10.48 10.84
CA THR A 83 4.05 -11.94 11.01
C THR A 83 3.50 -12.63 9.75
N PRO A 84 3.79 -13.93 9.52
CA PRO A 84 3.25 -14.65 8.37
C PRO A 84 1.72 -14.55 8.26
N THR A 85 1.01 -14.62 9.40
CA THR A 85 -0.45 -14.46 9.47
C THR A 85 -0.89 -13.05 9.07
N GLN A 86 -0.22 -12.02 9.57
CA GLN A 86 -0.51 -10.63 9.20
C GLN A 86 -0.25 -10.38 7.71
N ALA A 87 0.84 -10.92 7.16
CA ALA A 87 1.15 -10.81 5.74
C ALA A 87 0.08 -11.50 4.86
N GLN A 88 -0.42 -12.67 5.26
CA GLN A 88 -1.54 -13.33 4.60
C GLN A 88 -2.81 -12.48 4.65
N LEU A 89 -3.15 -11.92 5.81
CA LEU A 89 -4.31 -11.04 5.97
C LEU A 89 -4.19 -9.78 5.11
N VAL A 90 -3.02 -9.14 5.08
CA VAL A 90 -2.75 -7.99 4.22
C VAL A 90 -2.95 -8.36 2.74
N ARG A 91 -2.37 -9.49 2.30
CA ARG A 91 -2.49 -9.93 0.91
C ARG A 91 -3.95 -10.20 0.52
N ALA A 92 -4.71 -10.84 1.41
CA ALA A 92 -6.13 -11.14 1.19
C ALA A 92 -6.99 -9.87 1.12
N ARG A 93 -6.73 -8.88 1.99
CA ARG A 93 -7.53 -7.64 2.07
C ARG A 93 -7.15 -6.58 1.03
N TYR A 94 -5.86 -6.42 0.76
CA TYR A 94 -5.33 -5.30 -0.02
C TYR A 94 -4.73 -5.72 -1.36
N GLY A 95 -4.30 -6.98 -1.51
CA GLY A 95 -3.45 -7.38 -2.62
C GLY A 95 -4.05 -7.14 -4.00
N GLN A 96 -5.35 -7.44 -4.18
CA GLN A 96 -6.03 -7.18 -5.45
C GLN A 96 -6.17 -5.68 -5.72
N ARG A 97 -6.75 -4.93 -4.78
CA ARG A 97 -6.97 -3.49 -4.92
C ARG A 97 -5.67 -2.74 -5.16
N MET A 98 -4.60 -3.08 -4.44
CA MET A 98 -3.28 -2.51 -4.68
C MET A 98 -2.81 -2.74 -6.11
N ARG A 99 -2.90 -3.97 -6.61
CA ARG A 99 -2.50 -4.25 -8.00
C ARG A 99 -3.29 -3.40 -9.00
N GLU A 100 -4.61 -3.30 -8.83
CA GLU A 100 -5.47 -2.53 -9.73
C GLU A 100 -5.18 -1.02 -9.68
N GLU A 101 -5.10 -0.44 -8.49
CA GLU A 101 -4.84 0.99 -8.31
C GLU A 101 -3.44 1.36 -8.81
N TRP A 102 -2.42 0.56 -8.49
CA TRP A 102 -1.07 0.81 -8.96
C TRP A 102 -0.92 0.56 -10.47
N ALA A 103 -1.64 -0.41 -11.06
CA ALA A 103 -1.66 -0.60 -12.51
C ALA A 103 -2.15 0.66 -13.24
N ARG A 104 -3.23 1.31 -12.76
CA ARG A 104 -3.72 2.58 -13.31
C ARG A 104 -2.69 3.70 -13.20
N MET A 105 -1.97 3.75 -12.07
CA MET A 105 -0.89 4.71 -11.88
C MET A 105 0.22 4.51 -12.92
N TYR A 106 0.69 3.27 -13.11
CA TYR A 106 1.75 2.95 -14.07
C TYR A 106 1.33 3.17 -15.52
N GLU A 107 0.07 2.86 -15.87
CA GLU A 107 -0.50 3.18 -17.17
C GLU A 107 -0.44 4.69 -17.42
N GLN A 108 -0.82 5.48 -16.43
CA GLN A 108 -0.83 6.93 -16.55
C GLN A 108 0.57 7.55 -16.62
N ILE A 109 1.54 7.01 -15.86
CA ILE A 109 2.96 7.35 -15.99
C ILE A 109 3.44 7.06 -17.42
N SER A 110 3.10 5.89 -17.96
CA SER A 110 3.47 5.47 -19.31
C SER A 110 2.87 6.38 -20.37
N ARG A 111 1.58 6.75 -20.23
CA ARG A 111 0.90 7.72 -21.10
C ARG A 111 1.62 9.08 -21.11
N LEU A 112 1.95 9.61 -19.94
CA LEU A 112 2.66 10.89 -19.82
C LEU A 112 4.06 10.85 -20.45
N LYS A 113 4.77 9.73 -20.29
CA LYS A 113 6.06 9.48 -20.95
C LYS A 113 5.91 9.38 -22.48
N ALA A 114 4.85 8.77 -22.99
CA ALA A 114 4.62 8.69 -24.44
C ALA A 114 4.25 10.06 -25.05
N ALA A 115 3.39 10.83 -24.37
CA ALA A 115 2.91 12.13 -24.83
C ALA A 115 3.94 13.28 -24.68
N ARG A 116 5.10 13.02 -24.08
CA ARG A 116 6.18 14.01 -23.85
C ARG A 116 5.72 15.24 -23.04
N CYS A 117 4.65 15.13 -22.25
CA CYS A 117 4.18 16.20 -21.37
C CYS A 117 5.22 16.58 -20.30
N TYR A 118 6.14 15.66 -19.98
CA TYR A 118 7.25 15.88 -19.06
C TYR A 118 8.40 16.72 -19.61
N GLN A 119 8.28 17.32 -20.79
CA GLN A 119 9.29 18.26 -21.31
C GLN A 119 9.17 19.67 -20.72
N SER A 120 8.07 19.99 -20.03
CA SER A 120 8.00 21.19 -19.18
C SER A 120 8.96 21.02 -18.01
N ALA A 121 9.89 21.96 -17.79
CA ALA A 121 10.90 21.86 -16.73
C ALA A 121 10.29 21.67 -15.34
N ASP A 122 9.26 22.46 -15.01
CA ASP A 122 8.59 22.42 -13.70
C ASP A 122 7.86 21.09 -13.47
N PHE A 123 7.21 20.56 -14.51
CA PHE A 123 6.54 19.27 -14.41
C PHE A 123 7.53 18.11 -14.43
N ALA A 124 8.61 18.21 -15.21
CA ALA A 124 9.64 17.18 -15.34
C ALA A 124 10.26 16.82 -13.99
N GLU A 125 10.63 17.85 -13.22
CA GLU A 125 11.25 17.67 -11.90
C GLU A 125 10.29 16.94 -10.95
N VAL A 126 9.07 17.44 -10.82
CA VAL A 126 8.06 16.87 -9.91
C VAL A 126 7.66 15.46 -10.34
N PHE A 127 7.50 15.23 -11.65
CA PHE A 127 7.16 13.93 -12.20
C PHE A 127 8.29 12.91 -12.02
N HIS A 128 9.55 13.34 -12.13
CA HIS A 128 10.71 12.49 -11.87
C HIS A 128 10.78 12.09 -10.39
N LEU A 129 10.62 13.05 -9.47
CA LEU A 129 10.55 12.77 -8.03
C LEU A 129 9.42 11.78 -7.71
N LEU A 130 8.24 11.99 -8.29
CA LEU A 130 7.10 11.10 -8.13
C LEU A 130 7.43 9.67 -8.59
N CYS A 131 8.03 9.51 -9.77
CA CYS A 131 8.44 8.19 -10.28
C CYS A 131 9.45 7.52 -9.32
N MET A 132 10.47 8.25 -8.86
CA MET A 132 11.46 7.72 -7.92
C MET A 132 10.85 7.25 -6.59
N MET A 133 9.79 7.92 -6.11
CA MET A 133 9.10 7.54 -4.88
C MET A 133 8.19 6.32 -5.04
N ILE A 134 7.66 6.10 -6.25
CA ILE A 134 6.76 4.97 -6.53
C ILE A 134 7.54 3.70 -6.88
N GLU A 135 8.66 3.83 -7.60
CA GLU A 135 9.44 2.69 -8.12
C GLU A 135 10.42 2.09 -7.09
N ARG A 136 10.53 2.67 -5.88
CA ARG A 136 11.42 2.21 -4.80
C ARG A 136 10.64 1.68 -3.61
#